data_AF-A0A2E0F7W5-F1
#
_entry.id   AF-A0A2E0F7W5-F1
#
_cell.length_a   1.000
_cell.length_b   1.000
_cell.length_c   1.000
_cell.angle_alpha   90.00
_cell.angle_beta   90.00
_cell.angle_gamma   90.00
#
_symmetry.space_group_name_H-M   'P 1'
#
loop_
_entity.id
_entity.type
_entity.pdbx_description
1 polymer ?
#
loop_
_entity_poly.entity_id
_entity_poly.type
_entity_poly.pdbx_seq_one_letter_code
_entity_poly.pdbx_strand_id
1 'polypeptide(L)' 'MTPNKFALLIENMVRNKRVSHWEAVLLYCKENDVDPAGMGKLINKSLKERLEVNAMDLRLLKEQVGKLPV' A
#
# COMPACT_ATOMS: atom_id res chain seq x y z
N MET A 1 5.81 17.31 -1.09
CA MET A 1 6.18 15.88 -1.02
C MET A 1 6.50 15.39 -2.44
N THR A 2 7.60 14.68 -2.68
CA THR A 2 7.85 14.04 -3.99
C THR A 2 7.45 12.56 -3.94
N PRO A 3 7.06 11.92 -5.06
CA PRO A 3 6.63 10.52 -5.07
C PRO A 3 7.66 9.56 -4.47
N ASN A 4 8.95 9.77 -4.75
CA ASN A 4 10.04 8.94 -4.22
C ASN A 4 10.20 9.07 -2.69
N LYS A 5 10.05 10.29 -2.16
CA LYS A 5 10.10 10.52 -0.70
C LYS A 5 8.90 9.90 -0.01
N PHE A 6 7.73 9.96 -0.66
CA PHE A 6 6.52 9.33 -0.15
C PHE A 6 6.65 7.81 -0.09
N ALA A 7 7.18 7.19 -1.14
CA ALA A 7 7.45 5.74 -1.17
C ALA A 7 8.31 5.27 0.01
N LEU A 8 9.43 5.95 0.25
CA LEU A 8 10.35 5.61 1.35
C LEU A 8 9.70 5.79 2.73
N LEU A 9 8.86 6.82 2.88
CA LEU A 9 8.14 7.07 4.12
C LEU A 9 7.16 5.92 4.42
N ILE A 10 6.40 5.49 3.41
CA ILE A 10 5.48 4.35 3.54
C ILE A 10 6.24 3.06 3.85
N GLU A 11 7.36 2.78 3.17
CA GLU A 11 8.17 1.59 3.48
C GLU A 11 8.69 1.58 4.92
N ASN A 12 9.11 2.74 5.45
CA ASN A 12 9.54 2.85 6.84
C ASN A 12 8.37 2.66 7.81
N MET A 13 7.17 3.15 7.49
CA MET A 13 5.99 2.91 8.31
C MET A 13 5.59 1.43 8.33
N VAL A 14 5.65 0.75 7.18
CA VAL A 14 5.42 -0.70 7.08
C VAL A 14 6.41 -1.46 7.95
N ARG A 15 7.71 -1.14 7.88
CA ARG A 15 8.74 -1.81 8.69
C ARG A 15 8.58 -1.53 10.19
N ASN A 16 8.34 -0.28 10.57
CA ASN A 16 8.28 0.14 11.97
C ASN A 16 6.99 -0.29 12.67
N LYS A 17 5.84 -0.15 11.99
CA LYS A 17 4.53 -0.45 12.56
C LYS A 17 4.05 -1.87 12.22
N ARG A 18 4.79 -2.62 11.39
CA ARG A 18 4.45 -3.96 10.88
C ARG A 18 3.04 -4.02 10.28
N VAL A 19 2.65 -2.95 9.60
CA VAL A 19 1.37 -2.83 8.90
C VAL A 19 1.56 -3.04 7.40
N SER A 20 0.50 -3.35 6.67
CA SER A 20 0.55 -3.41 5.21
C SER A 20 0.84 -2.04 4.59
N HIS A 21 1.28 -2.00 3.34
CA HIS A 21 1.52 -0.72 2.66
C HIS A 21 0.24 0.11 2.55
N TRP A 22 -0.92 -0.53 2.38
CA TRP A 22 -2.21 0.15 2.35
C TRP A 22 -2.57 0.74 3.71
N GLU A 23 -2.42 -0.03 4.78
CA GLU A 23 -2.62 0.48 6.14
C GLU A 23 -1.63 1.60 6.47
N ALA A 24 -0.36 1.51 6.04
CA ALA A 24 0.60 2.58 6.21
C ALA A 24 0.17 3.86 5.48
N VAL A 25 -0.39 3.75 4.27
CA VAL A 25 -0.95 4.90 3.54
C VAL A 25 -2.14 5.51 4.30
N LEU A 26 -3.10 4.70 4.74
CA LEU A 26 -4.25 5.19 5.50
C LEU A 26 -3.86 5.82 6.84
N LEU A 27 -2.88 5.24 7.52
CA LEU A 27 -2.35 5.74 8.77
C LEU A 27 -1.62 7.06 8.56
N TYR A 28 -0.84 7.18 7.48
CA TYR A 28 -0.20 8.43 7.10
C TYR A 28 -1.23 9.53 6.84
N CYS A 29 -2.27 9.21 6.06
CA CYS A 29 -3.40 10.10 5.81
C CYS A 29 -4.06 10.56 7.11
N LYS A 30 -4.31 9.65 8.05
CA LYS A 30 -4.91 9.96 9.35
C LYS A 30 -4.00 10.80 10.25
N GLU A 31 -2.70 10.51 10.28
CA GLU A 31 -1.72 11.22 11.13
C GLU A 31 -1.39 12.62 10.60
N ASN A 32 -1.50 12.84 9.29
CA ASN A 32 -1.15 14.12 8.64
C ASN A 32 -2.38 14.91 8.17
N ASP A 33 -3.60 14.45 8.50
CA ASP A 33 -4.88 15.01 8.05
C ASP A 33 -4.94 15.22 6.53
N VAL A 34 -4.45 14.22 5.78
CA VAL A 34 -4.40 14.24 4.32
C VAL A 34 -5.48 13.34 3.75
N ASP A 35 -6.22 13.87 2.78
CA ASP A 35 -7.24 13.10 2.08
C ASP A 35 -6.59 12.00 1.21
N PRO A 36 -6.91 10.71 1.40
CA PRO A 36 -6.45 9.64 0.53
C PRO A 36 -6.80 9.85 -0.95
N ALA A 37 -7.87 10.60 -1.28
CA ALA A 37 -8.17 10.97 -2.67
C ALA A 37 -7.13 11.93 -3.26
N GLY A 38 -6.57 12.83 -2.45
CA GLY A 38 -5.48 13.73 -2.84
C GLY A 38 -4.14 12.98 -3.03
N MET A 39 -3.95 11.91 -2.26
CA MET A 39 -2.75 11.06 -2.34
C MET A 39 -2.69 10.24 -3.62
N GLY A 40 -3.81 10.02 -4.31
CA GLY A 40 -3.82 9.35 -5.62
C GLY A 40 -2.92 10.02 -6.66
N LYS A 41 -2.64 11.32 -6.54
CA LYS A 41 -1.67 12.04 -7.39
C LYS A 41 -0.20 11.74 -7.04
N LEU A 42 0.07 11.32 -5.80
CA LEU A 42 1.39 10.98 -5.28
C LEU A 42 1.69 9.48 -5.39
N ILE A 43 0.65 8.65 -5.42
CA ILE A 43 0.72 7.22 -5.75
C ILE A 43 0.82 7.11 -7.28
N ASN A 44 2.04 7.18 -7.80
CA ASN A 44 2.27 6.96 -9.22
C ASN A 44 1.98 5.48 -9.61
N LYS A 45 1.87 5.19 -10.91
CA LYS A 45 1.59 3.83 -11.42
C LYS A 45 2.55 2.77 -10.84
N SER A 46 3.83 3.12 -10.69
CA SER A 46 4.85 2.26 -10.11
C SER A 46 4.64 1.98 -8.61
N LEU A 47 4.16 2.96 -7.85
CA LEU A 47 3.84 2.79 -6.43
C LEU A 47 2.58 1.94 -6.26
N LYS A 48 1.59 2.11 -7.15
CA LYS A 48 0.38 1.28 -7.18
C LYS A 48 0.71 -0.19 -7.47
N GLU A 49 1.52 -0.46 -8.48
CA GLU A 49 1.99 -1.82 -8.80
C GLU A 49 2.79 -2.43 -7.64
N ARG A 50 3.66 -1.66 -6.96
CA ARG A 50 4.36 -2.12 -5.75
C ARG A 50 3.41 -2.36 -4.58
N LEU A 51 2.36 -1.56 -4.43
CA LEU A 51 1.31 -1.76 -3.42
C LEU A 51 0.55 -3.07 -3.67
N GLU A 52 0.21 -3.34 -4.93
CA GLU A 52 -0.52 -4.54 -5.38
C GLU A 52 0.34 -5.80 -5.23
N VAL A 53 1.62 -5.76 -5.65
CA VAL A 53 2.55 -6.88 -5.52
C VAL A 53 2.82 -7.22 -4.05
N ASN A 54 2.99 -6.21 -3.19
CA ASN A 54 3.19 -6.46 -1.75
C ASN A 54 1.91 -6.97 -1.07
N ALA A 55 0.72 -6.62 -1.56
CA ALA A 55 -0.55 -7.17 -1.04
C ALA A 55 -0.72 -8.65 -1.44
N MET A 56 -0.23 -9.04 -2.63
CA MET A 56 -0.18 -10.44 -3.05
C MET A 56 0.81 -11.26 -2.19
N ASP A 57 1.96 -10.69 -1.84
CA ASP A 57 2.98 -11.37 -1.04
C ASP A 57 2.60 -11.50 0.45
N LEU A 58 1.83 -10.55 0.99
CA LEU A 58 1.37 -10.52 2.39
C LEU A 58 0.19 -11.44 2.72
N ARG A 59 -0.21 -12.37 1.84
CA ARG A 59 -1.35 -13.29 2.09
C ARG A 59 -2.65 -12.57 2.50
N LEU A 60 -2.89 -11.35 2.01
CA LEU A 60 -4.17 -10.65 2.21
C LEU A 60 -5.24 -11.09 1.20
N LEU A 61 -4.85 -11.80 0.13
CA LEU A 61 -5.76 -12.58 -0.70
C LEU A 61 -5.91 -13.98 -0.11
N LYS A 62 -6.61 -14.08 1.03
CA LYS A 62 -7.30 -15.34 1.36
C LYS A 62 -8.51 -15.45 0.43
N GLU A 63 -8.23 -15.77 -0.81
CA GLU A 63 -9.07 -16.66 -1.61
C GLU A 63 -8.16 -17.21 -2.69
N GLN A 64 -7.66 -18.42 -2.43
CA GLN A 64 -7.57 -19.36 -3.52
C GLN A 64 -8.98 -19.42 -4.12
N VAL A 65 -9.20 -18.69 -5.20
CA VAL A 65 -10.26 -19.04 -6.14
C VAL A 65 -9.78 -20.35 -6.72
N GLY A 66 -10.06 -21.44 -6.01
CA GLY A 66 -9.77 -22.78 -6.45
C GLY A 66 -10.51 -22.95 -7.76
N LYS A 67 -9.79 -22.92 -8.88
CA LYS A 67 -10.30 -23.51 -10.10
C LYS A 67 -10.44 -25.00 -9.78
N LEU A 68 -11.67 -25.42 -9.51
CA LEU A 68 -12.03 -26.83 -9.54
C LEU A 68 -11.58 -27.37 -10.90
N PRO A 69 -10.71 -28.39 -10.94
CA PRO A 69 -10.41 -29.07 -12.18
C PRO A 69 -11.67 -29.82 -12.62
N VAL A 70 -12.01 -29.73 -13.91
CA VAL A 70 -12.85 -30.73 -14.57
C VAL A 70 -11.95 -31.72 -15.29
#